data_AF-A0A494ST05-F1
#
_entry.id   AF-A0A494ST05-F1
#
_cell.length_a   1.000
_cell.length_b   1.000
_cell.length_c   1.000
_cell.angle_alpha   90.00
_cell.angle_beta   90.00
_cell.angle_gamma   90.00
#
_symmetry.space_group_name_H-M   'P 1'
#
loop_
_entity.id
_entity.type
_entity.pdbx_description
1 polymer ?
#
loop_
_entity_poly.entity_id
_entity_poly.type
_entity_poly.pdbx_seq_one_letter_code
_entity_poly.pdbx_strand_id
1 'polypeptide(L)'
;MIDFLAGRIARTALYRSATSRRSGPLPAARAAARLSAYVYGNILVLTAVVAASPASIDDGAAFALVLATASTTFVAHVFAEIVARSNIPESMHGSTDSEKKQSVLDEIRDAVPIASSGTVPAIILALAWLWILPTFWAQLIAGGVVVFRIASLQLVAQRLRGRPLTFRVFVAGLVTAAVAAVIVFLKVYTSH
;
A
#
# COMPACT_ATOMS: atom_id res chain seq x y z
N MET A 1 -24.99 12.63 23.74
CA MET A 1 -25.44 12.78 22.33
C MET A 1 -24.46 12.13 21.34
N ILE A 2 -23.15 12.25 21.54
CA ILE A 2 -22.11 11.64 20.68
C ILE A 2 -22.14 10.10 20.72
N ASP A 3 -22.34 9.48 21.89
CA ASP A 3 -22.38 8.01 22.02
C ASP A 3 -23.61 7.38 21.36
N PHE A 4 -24.72 8.12 21.30
CA PHE A 4 -25.96 7.67 20.66
C PHE A 4 -25.83 7.64 19.13
N LEU A 5 -25.07 8.59 18.56
CA LEU A 5 -24.75 8.63 17.13
C LEU A 5 -23.73 7.55 16.74
N ALA A 6 -22.71 7.32 17.58
CA ALA A 6 -21.74 6.24 17.38
C ALA A 6 -22.40 4.85 17.31
N GLY A 7 -23.41 4.60 18.16
CA GLY A 7 -24.18 3.35 18.19
C GLY A 7 -25.11 3.11 16.98
N ARG A 8 -25.49 4.16 16.23
CA ARG A 8 -26.21 4.03 14.95
C ARG A 8 -25.27 3.78 13.78
N ILE A 9 -24.12 4.46 13.74
CA ILE A 9 -23.11 4.29 12.68
C ILE A 9 -22.49 2.89 12.72
N ALA A 10 -22.29 2.33 13.92
CA ALA A 10 -21.78 0.97 14.09
C ALA A 10 -22.71 -0.13 13.51
N ARG A 11 -24.00 0.17 13.31
CA ARG A 11 -24.99 -0.79 12.79
C ARG A 11 -25.13 -0.78 11.27
N THR A 12 -24.61 0.23 10.57
CA THR A 12 -24.76 0.36 9.13
C THR A 12 -23.93 -0.69 8.39
N ALA A 13 -24.48 -1.29 7.33
CA ALA A 13 -23.78 -2.29 6.52
C ALA A 13 -22.44 -1.79 5.96
N LEU A 14 -22.33 -0.47 5.70
CA LEU A 14 -21.10 0.22 5.32
C LEU A 14 -20.01 0.17 6.41
N TYR A 15 -20.37 0.36 7.69
CA TYR A 15 -19.42 0.25 8.79
C TYR A 15 -18.94 -1.19 8.95
N ARG A 16 -19.87 -2.16 8.90
CA ARG A 16 -19.52 -3.58 8.97
C ARG A 16 -18.63 -4.01 7.80
N SER A 17 -18.91 -3.55 6.59
CA SER A 17 -18.03 -3.75 5.41
C SER A 17 -16.66 -3.11 5.63
N ALA A 18 -16.60 -1.89 6.16
CA ALA A 18 -15.35 -1.16 6.40
C ALA A 18 -14.50 -1.74 7.54
N THR A 19 -15.10 -2.37 8.55
CA THR A 19 -14.38 -2.88 9.74
C THR A 19 -14.18 -4.39 9.77
N SER A 20 -14.91 -5.15 8.96
CA SER A 20 -14.80 -6.61 8.93
C SER A 20 -14.09 -7.12 7.68
N ARG A 21 -13.35 -8.21 7.85
CA ARG A 21 -12.76 -9.01 6.76
C ARG A 21 -13.52 -10.32 6.68
N ARG A 22 -13.86 -10.76 5.46
CA ARG A 22 -14.60 -12.01 5.21
C ARG A 22 -13.92 -13.25 5.80
N SER A 23 -12.60 -13.22 5.97
CA SER A 23 -11.78 -14.31 6.52
C SER A 23 -11.36 -14.10 7.99
N GLY A 24 -11.96 -13.14 8.71
CA GLY A 24 -11.58 -12.81 10.08
C GLY A 24 -10.28 -11.98 10.22
N PRO A 25 -9.91 -11.59 11.45
CA PRO A 25 -8.69 -10.83 11.75
C PRO A 25 -7.42 -11.62 11.38
N LEU A 26 -6.36 -10.91 10.99
CA LEU A 26 -5.05 -11.53 10.77
C LEU A 26 -4.25 -11.63 12.08
N PRO A 27 -3.35 -12.63 12.20
CA PRO A 27 -2.33 -12.62 13.24
C PRO A 27 -1.53 -11.32 13.22
N ALA A 28 -1.13 -10.83 14.40
CA ALA A 28 -0.51 -9.51 14.54
C ALA A 28 0.75 -9.32 13.66
N ALA A 29 1.59 -10.36 13.58
CA ALA A 29 2.79 -10.35 12.73
C ALA A 29 2.44 -10.16 11.24
N ARG A 30 1.47 -10.92 10.72
CA ARG A 30 1.03 -10.81 9.32
C ARG A 30 0.33 -9.49 9.02
N ALA A 31 -0.46 -8.99 9.98
CA ALA A 31 -1.06 -7.66 9.86
C ALA A 31 0.00 -6.55 9.79
N ALA A 32 1.06 -6.66 10.62
CA ALA A 32 2.18 -5.73 10.58
C ALA A 32 2.97 -5.83 9.27
N ALA A 33 3.27 -7.04 8.79
CA ALA A 33 3.94 -7.27 7.51
C ALA A 33 3.15 -6.63 6.34
N ARG A 34 1.84 -6.90 6.25
CA ARG A 34 0.97 -6.29 5.21
C ARG A 34 0.92 -4.77 5.28
N LEU A 35 0.83 -4.19 6.48
CA LEU A 35 0.81 -2.74 6.65
C LEU A 35 2.15 -2.11 6.27
N SER A 36 3.27 -2.76 6.63
CA SER A 36 4.61 -2.34 6.23
C SER A 36 4.75 -2.36 4.71
N ALA A 37 4.39 -3.48 4.07
CA ALA A 37 4.37 -3.63 2.61
C ALA A 37 3.50 -2.56 1.93
N TYR A 38 2.34 -2.24 2.52
CA TYR A 38 1.47 -1.17 2.03
C TYR A 38 2.16 0.19 2.08
N VAL A 39 2.70 0.60 3.24
CA VAL A 39 3.36 1.90 3.39
C VAL A 39 4.57 2.00 2.47
N TYR A 40 5.44 0.98 2.49
CA TYR A 40 6.67 0.95 1.72
C TYR A 40 6.41 1.06 0.22
N GLY A 41 5.49 0.26 -0.32
CA GLY A 41 5.12 0.32 -1.73
C GLY A 41 4.57 1.70 -2.14
N ASN A 42 3.67 2.29 -1.34
CA ASN A 42 3.12 3.61 -1.65
C ASN A 42 4.20 4.71 -1.61
N ILE A 43 5.17 4.67 -0.69
CA ILE A 43 6.26 5.66 -0.66
C ILE A 43 7.11 5.58 -1.94
N LEU A 44 7.49 4.36 -2.35
CA LEU A 44 8.30 4.18 -3.56
C LEU A 44 7.55 4.61 -4.82
N VAL A 45 6.27 4.25 -4.94
CA VAL A 45 5.44 4.66 -6.08
C VAL A 45 5.19 6.17 -6.09
N LEU A 46 4.90 6.79 -4.93
CA LEU A 46 4.72 8.24 -4.85
C LEU A 46 6.00 8.96 -5.26
N THR A 47 7.16 8.45 -4.86
CA THR A 47 8.47 8.97 -5.30
C THR A 47 8.59 8.94 -6.81
N ALA A 48 8.30 7.78 -7.43
CA ALA A 48 8.33 7.63 -8.89
C ALA A 48 7.39 8.59 -9.62
N VAL A 49 6.16 8.76 -9.11
CA VAL A 49 5.15 9.67 -9.70
C VAL A 49 5.56 11.14 -9.56
N VAL A 50 6.10 11.54 -8.40
CA VAL A 50 6.52 12.93 -8.16
C VAL A 50 7.78 13.28 -8.96
N ALA A 51 8.70 12.33 -9.13
CA ALA A 51 9.91 12.52 -9.93
C ALA A 51 9.64 12.54 -11.45
N ALA A 52 8.44 12.14 -11.89
CA ALA A 52 8.09 12.16 -13.31
C ALA A 52 8.05 13.59 -13.85
N SER A 53 8.73 13.80 -14.98
CA SER A 53 8.66 15.04 -15.76
C SER A 53 7.54 14.95 -16.81
N PRO A 54 7.03 16.08 -17.33
CA PRO A 54 6.05 16.05 -18.40
C PRO A 54 6.50 15.24 -19.62
N ALA A 55 7.76 15.42 -20.05
CA ALA A 55 8.34 14.65 -21.16
C ALA A 55 8.33 13.14 -20.89
N SER A 56 8.69 12.72 -19.67
CA SER A 56 8.67 11.29 -19.30
C SER A 56 7.26 10.69 -19.19
N ILE A 57 6.23 11.53 -19.03
CA ILE A 57 4.85 11.06 -19.03
C ILE A 57 4.37 10.93 -20.48
N ASP A 58 4.69 11.91 -21.33
CA ASP A 58 4.31 11.95 -22.73
C ASP A 58 4.96 10.83 -23.56
N ASP A 59 6.17 10.36 -23.20
CA ASP A 59 6.85 9.25 -23.87
C ASP A 59 6.57 7.87 -23.24
N GLY A 60 5.81 7.82 -22.14
CA GLY A 60 5.44 6.59 -21.43
C GLY A 60 6.49 6.07 -20.44
N ALA A 61 7.65 6.72 -20.29
CA ALA A 61 8.70 6.30 -19.37
C ALA A 61 8.24 6.32 -17.91
N ALA A 62 7.42 7.29 -17.50
CA ALA A 62 6.88 7.41 -16.14
C ALA A 62 5.93 6.25 -15.81
N PHE A 63 5.10 5.83 -16.76
CA PHE A 63 4.27 4.63 -16.63
C PHE A 63 5.14 3.39 -16.42
N ALA A 64 6.13 3.19 -17.30
CA ALA A 64 7.04 2.06 -17.22
C ALA A 64 7.81 2.04 -15.89
N LEU A 65 8.29 3.20 -15.43
CA LEU A 65 9.05 3.36 -14.19
C LEU A 65 8.19 3.04 -12.96
N VAL A 66 6.95 3.50 -12.89
CA VAL A 66 6.03 3.16 -11.79
C VAL A 66 5.73 1.66 -11.77
N LEU A 67 5.44 1.07 -12.93
CA LEU A 67 5.15 -0.36 -13.04
C LEU A 67 6.37 -1.22 -12.68
N ALA A 68 7.56 -0.84 -13.18
CA ALA A 68 8.83 -1.48 -12.86
C ALA A 68 9.14 -1.36 -11.36
N THR A 69 8.95 -0.17 -10.77
CA THR A 69 9.17 0.05 -9.33
C THR A 69 8.30 -0.88 -8.50
N ALA A 70 6.99 -0.93 -8.76
CA ALA A 70 6.07 -1.77 -7.99
C ALA A 70 6.35 -3.27 -8.17
N SER A 71 6.60 -3.72 -9.40
CA SER A 71 6.82 -5.15 -9.71
C SER A 71 8.17 -5.65 -9.19
N THR A 72 9.26 -4.93 -9.42
CA THR A 72 10.59 -5.31 -8.94
C THR A 72 10.69 -5.27 -7.42
N THR A 73 10.09 -4.26 -6.78
CA THR A 73 10.03 -4.18 -5.31
C THR A 73 9.25 -5.35 -4.74
N PHE A 74 8.12 -5.73 -5.36
CA PHE A 74 7.35 -6.89 -4.94
C PHE A 74 8.18 -8.18 -4.99
N VAL A 75 8.87 -8.42 -6.11
CA VAL A 75 9.74 -9.60 -6.26
C VAL A 75 10.87 -9.59 -5.24
N ALA A 76 11.55 -8.45 -5.07
CA ALA A 76 12.63 -8.30 -4.12
C ALA A 76 12.18 -8.53 -2.68
N HIS A 77 10.99 -8.03 -2.31
CA HIS A 77 10.43 -8.20 -0.96
C HIS A 77 10.10 -9.66 -0.67
N VAL A 78 9.41 -10.34 -1.59
CA VAL A 78 9.09 -11.77 -1.45
C VAL A 78 10.36 -12.60 -1.39
N PHE A 79 11.35 -12.31 -2.24
CA PHE A 79 12.64 -12.99 -2.23
C PHE A 79 13.36 -12.82 -0.88
N ALA A 80 13.46 -11.59 -0.38
CA ALA A 80 14.12 -11.29 0.89
C ALA A 80 13.49 -12.07 2.05
N GLU A 81 12.16 -12.15 2.10
CA GLU A 81 11.47 -12.84 3.19
C GLU A 81 11.53 -14.38 3.06
N ILE A 82 11.60 -14.92 1.84
CA ILE A 82 11.91 -16.34 1.62
C ILE A 82 13.33 -16.67 2.10
N VAL A 83 14.31 -15.82 1.76
CA VAL A 83 15.71 -15.99 2.19
C VAL A 83 15.81 -15.88 3.71
N ALA A 84 15.18 -14.88 4.33
CA ALA A 84 15.21 -14.68 5.77
C ALA A 84 14.70 -15.93 6.51
N ARG A 85 13.53 -16.45 6.13
CA ARG A 85 12.96 -17.64 6.77
C ARG A 85 13.76 -18.91 6.52
N SER A 86 14.30 -19.10 5.31
CA SER A 86 15.12 -20.28 5.01
C SER A 86 16.38 -20.36 5.87
N ASN A 87 16.83 -19.24 6.43
CA ASN A 87 18.03 -19.15 7.27
C ASN A 87 17.75 -19.07 8.79
N ILE A 88 16.47 -19.09 9.23
CA ILE A 88 16.10 -19.05 10.66
C ILE A 88 15.62 -20.45 11.10
N PRO A 89 16.42 -21.21 11.89
CA PRO A 89 16.15 -22.63 12.20
C PRO A 89 14.81 -22.89 12.93
N GLU A 90 14.38 -21.96 13.79
CA GLU A 90 13.12 -22.08 14.54
C GLU A 90 11.87 -21.96 13.66
N SER A 91 12.00 -21.35 12.47
CA SER A 91 10.85 -21.14 11.57
C SER A 91 10.50 -22.36 10.71
N MET A 92 11.35 -23.40 10.72
CA MET A 92 11.27 -24.54 9.81
C MET A 92 11.25 -25.91 10.51
N HIS A 93 11.57 -25.99 11.80
CA HIS A 93 11.64 -27.27 12.53
C HIS A 93 10.28 -27.96 12.59
N GLY A 94 10.18 -29.18 12.03
CA GLY A 94 8.96 -29.99 12.03
C GLY A 94 7.91 -29.64 10.97
N SER A 95 8.20 -28.70 10.05
CA SER A 95 7.25 -28.29 9.00
C SER A 95 7.20 -29.29 7.82
N THR A 96 5.99 -29.67 7.44
CA THR A 96 5.71 -30.46 6.23
C THR A 96 5.93 -29.63 4.95
N ASP A 97 6.17 -30.28 3.81
CA ASP A 97 6.32 -29.58 2.53
C ASP A 97 5.06 -28.78 2.13
N SER A 98 3.89 -29.23 2.58
CA SER A 98 2.62 -28.53 2.40
C SER A 98 2.60 -27.20 3.19
N GLU A 99 3.06 -27.21 4.44
CA GLU A 99 3.14 -26.02 5.29
C GLU A 99 4.17 -25.01 4.77
N LYS A 100 5.31 -25.49 4.26
CA LYS A 100 6.32 -24.64 3.61
C LYS A 100 5.74 -23.91 2.39
N LYS A 101 5.03 -24.62 1.51
CA LYS A 101 4.37 -24.00 0.34
C LYS A 101 3.32 -22.99 0.76
N GLN A 102 2.52 -23.31 1.79
CA GLN A 102 1.49 -22.40 2.28
C GLN A 102 2.08 -21.12 2.90
N SER A 103 3.22 -21.24 3.59
CA SER A 103 3.99 -20.11 4.12
C SER A 103 4.48 -19.18 3.00
N VAL A 104 5.02 -19.72 1.90
CA VAL A 104 5.43 -18.93 0.73
C VAL A 104 4.23 -18.22 0.08
N LEU A 105 3.10 -18.89 -0.07
CA LEU A 105 1.88 -18.27 -0.60
C LEU A 105 1.36 -17.15 0.31
N ASP A 106 1.51 -17.34 1.62
CA ASP A 106 1.15 -16.35 2.61
C ASP A 106 2.03 -15.11 2.51
N GLU A 107 3.31 -15.26 2.18
CA GLU A 107 4.21 -14.15 1.91
C GLU A 107 3.82 -13.35 0.68
N ILE A 108 3.59 -14.07 -0.43
CA ILE A 108 3.17 -13.47 -1.69
C ILE A 108 1.92 -12.62 -1.45
N ARG A 109 0.95 -13.14 -0.70
CA ARG A 109 -0.29 -12.43 -0.33
C ARG A 109 -0.04 -11.22 0.57
N ASP A 110 0.93 -11.33 1.47
CA ASP A 110 1.27 -10.26 2.40
C ASP A 110 2.01 -9.12 1.70
N ALA A 111 2.72 -9.43 0.60
CA ALA A 111 3.42 -8.47 -0.28
C ALA A 111 2.53 -7.83 -1.37
N VAL A 112 1.34 -8.38 -1.69
CA VAL A 112 0.39 -7.81 -2.69
C VAL A 112 0.16 -6.29 -2.56
N PRO A 113 0.07 -5.70 -1.36
CA PRO A 113 -0.01 -4.25 -1.20
C PRO A 113 1.06 -3.46 -1.96
N ILE A 114 2.29 -3.99 -2.10
CA ILE A 114 3.37 -3.38 -2.90
C ILE A 114 2.99 -3.36 -4.37
N ALA A 115 2.68 -4.51 -4.97
CA ALA A 115 2.31 -4.59 -6.38
C ALA A 115 1.10 -3.68 -6.70
N SER A 116 0.07 -3.74 -5.85
CA SER A 116 -1.14 -2.93 -6.03
C SER A 116 -0.88 -1.43 -5.90
N SER A 117 0.18 -0.99 -5.20
CA SER A 117 0.48 0.43 -4.99
C SER A 117 0.74 1.16 -6.31
N GLY A 118 1.37 0.49 -7.27
CA GLY A 118 1.70 1.04 -8.59
C GLY A 118 0.61 0.89 -9.63
N THR A 119 -0.34 -0.05 -9.48
CA THR A 119 -1.29 -0.40 -10.56
C THR A 119 -2.16 0.78 -11.00
N VAL A 120 -2.87 1.42 -10.05
CA VAL A 120 -3.77 2.54 -10.39
C VAL A 120 -3.00 3.77 -10.87
N PRO A 121 -1.91 4.21 -10.19
CA PRO A 121 -1.06 5.30 -10.69
C PRO A 121 -0.49 5.03 -12.08
N ALA A 122 -0.01 3.80 -12.35
CA ALA A 122 0.50 3.42 -13.66
C ALA A 122 -0.59 3.54 -14.73
N ILE A 123 -1.80 3.04 -14.48
CA ILE A 123 -2.92 3.18 -15.44
C ILE A 123 -3.20 4.66 -15.72
N ILE A 124 -3.24 5.51 -14.69
CA ILE A 124 -3.48 6.96 -14.87
C ILE A 124 -2.39 7.60 -15.74
N LEU A 125 -1.12 7.27 -15.50
CA LEU A 125 -0.01 7.78 -16.32
C LEU A 125 -0.05 7.22 -17.75
N ALA A 126 -0.46 5.95 -17.93
CA ALA A 126 -0.67 5.37 -19.25
C ALA A 126 -1.79 6.09 -20.03
N LEU A 127 -2.85 6.55 -19.36
CA LEU A 127 -3.88 7.37 -20.01
C LEU A 127 -3.33 8.70 -20.53
N ALA A 128 -2.35 9.31 -19.85
CA ALA A 128 -1.68 10.49 -20.38
C ALA A 128 -0.76 10.18 -21.56
N TRP A 129 0.01 9.10 -21.47
CA TRP A 129 0.83 8.63 -22.59
C TRP A 129 -0.01 8.35 -23.86
N LEU A 130 -1.23 7.84 -23.68
CA LEU A 130 -2.18 7.60 -24.77
C LEU A 130 -2.98 8.85 -25.18
N TRP A 131 -2.61 10.03 -24.68
CA TRP A 131 -3.25 11.32 -24.97
C TRP A 131 -4.74 11.40 -24.56
N ILE A 132 -5.20 10.51 -23.68
CA ILE A 132 -6.57 10.51 -23.14
C ILE A 132 -6.73 11.53 -22.01
N LEU A 133 -5.64 11.78 -21.27
CA LEU A 133 -5.64 12.67 -20.09
C LEU A 133 -4.46 13.65 -20.19
N PRO A 134 -4.63 14.96 -19.91
CA PRO A 134 -3.50 15.88 -19.89
C PRO A 134 -2.50 15.51 -18.81
N THR A 135 -1.20 15.64 -19.12
CA THR A 135 -0.06 15.23 -18.29
C THR A 135 -0.09 15.80 -16.87
N PHE A 136 -0.44 17.08 -16.73
CA PHE A 136 -0.64 17.72 -15.44
C PHE A 136 -1.68 17.01 -14.57
N TRP A 137 -2.85 16.71 -15.14
CA TRP A 137 -3.94 16.04 -14.42
C TRP A 137 -3.60 14.58 -14.12
N ALA A 138 -2.93 13.89 -15.03
CA ALA A 138 -2.48 12.52 -14.79
C ALA A 138 -1.52 12.43 -13.61
N GLN A 139 -0.50 13.29 -13.55
CA GLN A 139 0.45 13.30 -12.44
C GLN A 139 -0.24 13.67 -11.11
N LEU A 140 -1.12 14.69 -11.13
CA LEU A 140 -1.85 15.11 -9.94
C LEU A 140 -2.79 14.01 -9.41
N ILE A 141 -3.56 13.36 -10.29
CA ILE A 141 -4.49 12.28 -9.90
C ILE A 141 -3.71 11.04 -9.46
N ALA A 142 -2.65 10.65 -10.18
CA ALA A 142 -1.80 9.53 -9.80
C ALA A 142 -1.17 9.74 -8.41
N GLY A 143 -0.57 10.91 -8.17
CA GLY A 143 -0.02 11.28 -6.87
C GLY A 143 -1.09 11.34 -5.78
N GLY A 144 -2.24 11.95 -6.09
CA GLY A 144 -3.38 12.04 -5.19
C GLY A 144 -3.93 10.69 -4.75
N VAL A 145 -4.01 9.71 -5.66
CA VAL A 145 -4.40 8.32 -5.34
C VAL A 145 -3.46 7.71 -4.31
N VAL A 146 -2.15 7.88 -4.48
CA VAL A 146 -1.16 7.31 -3.55
C VAL A 146 -1.20 8.00 -2.19
N VAL A 147 -1.33 9.34 -2.16
CA VAL A 147 -1.52 10.09 -0.91
C VAL A 147 -2.79 9.65 -0.18
N PHE A 148 -3.89 9.48 -0.91
CA PHE A 148 -5.15 8.99 -0.35
C PHE A 148 -5.01 7.57 0.23
N ARG A 149 -4.26 6.70 -0.44
CA ARG A 149 -3.93 5.37 0.07
C ARG A 149 -3.18 5.44 1.40
N ILE A 150 -2.17 6.30 1.50
CA ILE A 150 -1.41 6.48 2.76
C ILE A 150 -2.31 7.06 3.85
N ALA A 151 -3.14 8.06 3.53
CA ALA A 151 -4.06 8.66 4.51
C ALA A 151 -5.10 7.65 5.03
N SER A 152 -5.54 6.71 4.19
CA SER A 152 -6.48 5.66 4.55
C SER A 152 -5.85 4.44 5.23
N LEU A 153 -4.52 4.41 5.40
CA LEU A 153 -3.78 3.30 6.03
C LEU A 153 -4.37 2.92 7.39
N GLN A 154 -4.71 3.90 8.21
CA GLN A 154 -5.16 3.61 9.58
C GLN A 154 -6.57 3.02 9.62
N LEU A 155 -7.42 3.32 8.63
CA LEU A 155 -8.67 2.58 8.43
C LEU A 155 -8.38 1.12 8.06
N VAL A 156 -7.42 0.89 7.16
CA VAL A 156 -7.01 -0.47 6.77
C VAL A 156 -6.44 -1.24 7.97
N ALA A 157 -5.59 -0.60 8.78
CA ALA A 157 -5.00 -1.20 9.97
C ALA A 157 -6.07 -1.63 10.99
N GLN A 158 -7.07 -0.78 11.22
CA GLN A 158 -8.16 -1.12 12.11
C GLN A 158 -9.05 -2.23 11.58
N ARG A 159 -9.31 -2.25 10.26
CA ARG A 159 -10.02 -3.36 9.60
C ARG A 159 -9.28 -4.69 9.73
N LEU A 160 -7.96 -4.69 9.59
CA LEU A 160 -7.14 -5.91 9.76
C LEU A 160 -7.16 -6.42 11.21
N ARG A 161 -7.28 -5.51 12.18
CA ARG A 161 -7.31 -5.81 13.62
C ARG A 161 -8.72 -6.01 14.19
N GLY A 162 -9.77 -5.79 13.40
CA GLY A 162 -11.17 -5.84 13.88
C GLY A 162 -11.53 -4.78 14.92
N ARG A 163 -10.83 -3.64 14.95
CA ARG A 163 -11.03 -2.56 15.94
C ARG A 163 -11.95 -1.45 15.39
N PRO A 164 -12.68 -0.71 16.25
CA PRO A 164 -13.63 0.31 15.80
C PRO A 164 -12.95 1.56 15.23
N LEU A 165 -13.57 2.16 14.21
CA LEU A 165 -13.12 3.43 13.60
C LEU A 165 -13.37 4.58 14.57
N THR A 166 -12.29 5.26 14.98
CA THR A 166 -12.34 6.42 15.89
C THR A 166 -11.77 7.64 15.20
N PHE A 167 -12.20 8.87 15.55
CA PHE A 167 -11.65 10.10 14.99
C PHE A 167 -10.12 10.21 15.10
N ARG A 168 -9.53 9.71 16.19
CA ARG A 168 -8.07 9.63 16.39
C ARG A 168 -7.35 8.85 15.27
N VAL A 169 -8.01 7.87 14.68
CA VAL A 169 -7.47 7.01 13.61
C VAL A 169 -7.37 7.77 12.31
N PHE A 170 -8.39 8.58 12.02
CA PHE A 170 -8.38 9.49 10.88
C PHE A 170 -7.24 10.50 10.99
N VAL A 171 -7.07 11.12 12.17
CA VAL A 171 -5.95 12.05 12.43
C VAL A 171 -4.60 11.35 12.29
N ALA A 172 -4.45 10.14 12.85
CA ALA A 172 -3.22 9.36 12.69
C ALA A 172 -2.92 9.03 11.22
N GLY A 173 -3.95 8.78 10.39
CA GLY A 173 -3.80 8.60 8.95
C GLY A 173 -3.30 9.85 8.25
N LEU A 174 -3.86 11.00 8.58
CA LEU A 174 -3.43 12.29 8.02
C LEU A 174 -1.98 12.62 8.40
N VAL A 175 -1.59 12.40 9.65
CA VAL A 175 -0.20 12.57 10.11
C VAL A 175 0.74 11.63 9.35
N THR A 176 0.33 10.37 9.15
CA THR A 176 1.12 9.39 8.39
C THR A 176 1.34 9.86 6.95
N ALA A 177 0.29 10.39 6.30
CA ALA A 177 0.38 10.95 4.96
C ALA A 177 1.31 12.16 4.89
N ALA A 178 1.24 13.05 5.87
CA ALA A 178 2.14 14.21 5.95
C ALA A 178 3.61 13.79 6.07
N VAL A 179 3.93 12.82 6.95
CA VAL A 179 5.29 12.28 7.08
C VAL A 179 5.77 11.65 5.78
N ALA A 180 4.92 10.86 5.11
CA ALA A 180 5.27 10.26 3.83
C ALA A 180 5.53 11.33 2.75
N ALA A 181 4.75 12.41 2.71
CA ALA A 181 4.98 13.52 1.79
C ALA A 181 6.34 14.19 2.04
N VAL A 182 6.75 14.38 3.29
CA VAL A 182 8.09 14.88 3.64
C VAL A 182 9.19 13.93 3.16
N ILE A 183 9.05 12.62 3.39
CA ILE A 183 10.02 11.61 2.93
C ILE A 183 10.19 11.66 1.41
N VAL A 184 9.08 11.72 0.67
CA VAL A 184 9.10 11.80 -0.79
C VAL A 184 9.73 13.11 -1.26
N PHE A 185 9.36 14.23 -0.65
CA PHE A 185 9.93 15.53 -0.97
C PHE A 185 11.46 15.54 -0.81
N LEU A 186 11.96 15.05 0.33
CA LEU A 186 13.39 14.93 0.59
C LEU A 186 14.08 14.06 -0.47
N LYS A 187 13.49 12.90 -0.78
CA LYS A 187 14.08 11.98 -1.77
C LYS A 187 14.19 12.60 -3.14
N VAL A 188 13.11 13.22 -3.63
CA VAL A 188 13.08 13.90 -4.93
C VAL A 188 14.09 15.05 -4.95
N TYR A 189 14.11 15.90 -3.91
CA TYR A 189 15.05 17.02 -3.82
C TYR A 189 16.52 16.57 -3.85
N THR A 190 16.88 15.47 -3.18
CA THR A 190 18.26 14.95 -3.17
C THR A 190 18.67 14.19 -4.44
N SER A 191 17.69 13.81 -5.29
CA SER A 191 17.94 13.08 -6.54
C SER A 191 18.05 14.02 -7.76
N HIS A 192 17.88 15.32 -7.54
CA HIS A 192 18.21 16.41 -8.48
C HIS A 192 19.61 16.97 -8.16
#